data_AF-A0A151PGG7-F1
#
_entry.id   AF-A0A151PGG7-F1
#
_cell.length_a   1.000
_cell.length_b   1.000
_cell.length_c   1.000
_cell.angle_alpha   90.00
_cell.angle_beta   90.00
_cell.angle_gamma   90.00
#
_symmetry.space_group_name_H-M   'P 1'
#
loop_
_entity.id
_entity.type
_entity.pdbx_description
1 polymer ?
#
loop_
_entity_poly.entity_id
_entity_poly.type
_entity_poly.pdbx_seq_one_letter_code
_entity_poly.pdbx_strand_id
1 'polypeptide(L)'
;MCMSVGYCQTKEPVYKSALSPVAQHVCTYREVRYESLVLPACPPGIDPTFTYPVALSCHCSLCPMDSSDCTVQSIGPDFCSARRGYA
;
A
#
# COMPACT_ATOMS: atom_id res chain seq x y z
N MET A 1 -1.90 -12.55 -12.84
CA MET A 1 -1.11 -11.31 -12.96
C MET A 1 -1.95 -10.19 -12.40
N CYS A 2 -1.53 -9.58 -11.28
CA CYS A 2 -2.22 -8.43 -10.70
C CYS A 2 -1.50 -7.16 -11.16
N MET A 3 -2.18 -6.25 -11.85
CA MET A 3 -1.68 -4.89 -12.09
C MET A 3 -2.59 -3.92 -11.36
N SER A 4 -2.02 -3.23 -10.37
CA SER A 4 -2.44 -2.00 -9.68
C SER A 4 -3.83 -1.92 -9.01
N VAL A 5 -4.81 -2.73 -9.40
CA VAL A 5 -6.05 -3.03 -8.66
C VAL A 5 -6.47 -4.44 -9.09
N GLY A 6 -6.04 -5.45 -8.33
CA GLY A 6 -6.20 -6.86 -8.68
C GLY A 6 -7.21 -7.58 -7.80
N TYR A 7 -7.97 -8.50 -8.38
CA TYR A 7 -8.80 -9.43 -7.63
C TYR A 7 -7.97 -10.67 -7.25
N CYS A 8 -8.08 -11.08 -5.99
CA CYS A 8 -7.50 -12.33 -5.50
C CYS A 8 -8.62 -13.31 -5.16
N GLN A 9 -8.40 -14.59 -5.47
CA GLN A 9 -9.34 -15.63 -5.10
C GLN A 9 -9.23 -15.89 -3.60
N THR A 10 -10.36 -15.75 -2.90
CA THR A 10 -10.49 -16.11 -1.48
C THR A 10 -11.43 -17.31 -1.35
N LYS A 11 -11.26 -18.08 -0.27
CA LYS A 11 -12.13 -19.21 0.05
C LYS A 11 -12.57 -19.09 1.50
N GLU A 12 -13.86 -19.29 1.73
CA GLU A 12 -14.42 -19.47 3.07
C GLU A 12 -14.49 -20.98 3.36
N PRO A 13 -13.84 -21.48 4.42
CA PRO A 13 -13.92 -22.90 4.76
C PRO A 13 -15.34 -23.26 5.20
N VAL A 14 -15.85 -24.40 4.73
CA VAL A 14 -17.18 -24.91 5.11
C VAL A 14 -17.24 -25.21 6.62
N TYR A 15 -16.15 -25.74 7.18
CA TYR A 15 -16.03 -26.00 8.61
C TYR A 15 -15.16 -24.93 9.29
N LYS A 16 -15.75 -24.18 10.22
CA LYS A 16 -15.09 -23.12 10.98
C LYS A 16 -14.40 -23.71 12.21
N SER A 17 -13.12 -24.06 12.07
CA SER A 17 -12.24 -24.47 13.16
C SER A 17 -11.17 -23.42 13.39
N ALA A 18 -10.72 -23.27 14.64
CA ALA A 18 -9.57 -22.43 14.98
C ALA A 18 -8.25 -22.93 14.35
N LEU A 19 -8.22 -24.20 13.92
CA LEU A 19 -7.07 -24.81 13.24
C LEU A 19 -7.17 -24.71 11.71
N SER A 20 -8.27 -24.20 11.17
CA SER A 20 -8.45 -24.09 9.72
C SER A 20 -7.45 -23.09 9.14
N PRO A 21 -6.80 -23.41 8.01
CA PRO A 21 -5.87 -22.48 7.36
C PRO A 21 -6.62 -21.23 6.85
N VAL A 22 -6.00 -20.07 7.04
CA VAL A 22 -6.54 -18.79 6.55
C VAL A 22 -6.26 -18.66 5.06
N ALA A 23 -7.30 -18.73 4.24
CA ALA A 23 -7.22 -18.61 2.78
C ALA A 23 -7.73 -17.24 2.26
N GLN A 24 -7.50 -16.18 3.04
CA GLN A 24 -7.87 -14.82 2.69
C GLN A 24 -6.64 -14.06 2.18
N HIS A 25 -6.40 -14.15 0.87
CA HIS A 25 -5.33 -13.43 0.21
C HIS A 25 -5.81 -12.08 -0.33
N VAL A 26 -4.94 -11.09 -0.27
CA VAL A 26 -5.12 -9.75 -0.83
C VAL A 26 -4.08 -9.50 -1.91
N CYS A 27 -4.37 -8.57 -2.82
CA CYS A 27 -3.40 -8.10 -3.79
C CYS A 27 -2.42 -7.17 -3.08
N THR A 28 -1.17 -7.61 -2.92
CA THR A 28 -0.12 -6.83 -2.28
C THR A 28 1.15 -6.78 -3.13
N TYR A 29 2.02 -5.83 -2.83
CA TYR A 29 3.29 -5.65 -3.50
C TYR A 29 4.18 -6.88 -3.29
N ARG A 30 4.76 -7.38 -4.37
CA ARG A 30 5.77 -8.44 -4.33
C ARG A 30 7.17 -7.84 -4.37
N GLU A 31 7.38 -6.91 -5.30
CA GLU A 31 8.63 -6.19 -5.49
C GLU A 31 8.34 -4.70 -5.55
N VAL A 32 9.11 -3.92 -4.78
CA VAL A 32 9.01 -2.47 -4.68
C VAL A 32 10.36 -1.82 -4.96
N ARG A 33 10.32 -0.63 -5.57
CA ARG A 33 11.48 0.25 -5.72
C ARG A 33 11.19 1.56 -5.01
N TYR A 34 12.17 2.11 -4.30
CA TYR A 34 12.03 3.44 -3.71
C TYR A 34 12.56 4.49 -4.68
N GLU A 35 11.76 5.53 -4.87
CA GLU A 35 12.13 6.71 -5.65
C GLU A 35 12.06 7.95 -4.76
N SER A 36 12.91 8.92 -5.04
CA SER A 36 13.01 10.16 -4.28
C SER A 36 12.75 11.37 -5.16
N LEU A 37 12.00 12.34 -4.65
CA LEU A 37 11.78 13.64 -5.26
C LEU A 37 12.08 14.76 -4.26
N VAL A 38 12.35 15.96 -4.78
CA VAL A 38 12.56 17.16 -3.97
C VAL A 38 11.26 17.96 -3.93
N LEU A 39 10.73 18.16 -2.73
CA LEU A 39 9.52 18.97 -2.55
C LEU A 39 9.84 20.45 -2.79
N PRO A 40 9.04 21.16 -3.60
CA PRO A 40 9.22 22.59 -3.79
C PRO A 40 8.80 23.37 -2.53
N ALA A 41 9.44 24.52 -2.31
CA ALA A 41 9.08 25.50 -1.29
C ALA A 41 9.21 25.08 0.19
N CYS A 42 10.14 24.17 0.48
CA CYS A 42 10.57 23.87 1.84
C CYS A 42 11.39 25.02 2.47
N PRO A 43 11.25 25.32 3.78
CA PRO A 43 12.07 26.31 4.49
C PRO A 43 13.58 26.02 4.41
N PRO A 44 14.44 27.04 4.52
CA PRO A 44 15.89 26.84 4.56
C PRO A 44 16.30 26.05 5.82
N GLY A 45 17.18 25.07 5.65
CA GLY A 45 17.70 24.25 6.76
C GLY A 45 16.98 22.94 7.01
N ILE A 46 15.99 22.56 6.20
CA ILE A 46 15.40 21.22 6.20
C ILE A 46 15.76 20.47 4.92
N ASP A 47 15.81 19.13 5.00
CA ASP A 47 15.96 18.27 3.83
C ASP A 47 14.59 18.13 3.13
N PRO A 48 14.42 18.67 1.91
CA PRO A 48 13.17 18.59 1.16
C PRO A 48 12.97 17.24 0.44
N THR A 49 13.86 16.27 0.64
CA THR A 49 13.82 14.99 -0.06
C THR A 49 12.70 14.10 0.49
N PHE A 50 11.75 13.74 -0.38
CA PHE A 50 10.67 12.79 -0.09
C PHE A 50 10.88 11.49 -0.85
N THR A 51 10.86 10.36 -0.15
CA THR A 51 11.05 9.03 -0.74
C THR A 51 9.77 8.22 -0.67
N TYR A 52 9.31 7.64 -1.79
CA TYR A 52 8.09 6.87 -1.89
C TYR A 52 8.30 5.51 -2.57
N PRO A 53 7.50 4.48 -2.21
CA PRO A 53 7.57 3.17 -2.83
C PRO A 53 6.80 3.13 -4.15
N VAL A 54 7.40 2.48 -5.16
CA VAL A 54 6.82 2.18 -6.46
C VAL A 54 6.73 0.67 -6.64
N ALA A 55 5.52 0.17 -6.86
CA ALA A 55 5.29 -1.26 -7.09
C ALA A 55 5.83 -1.69 -8.46
N LEU A 56 6.78 -2.61 -8.48
CA LEU A 56 7.29 -3.25 -9.69
C LEU A 56 6.45 -4.46 -10.08
N SER A 57 5.96 -5.22 -9.08
CA SER A 57 5.06 -6.35 -9.30
C SER A 57 4.14 -6.58 -8.10
N CYS A 58 3.00 -7.20 -8.35
CA CYS A 58 2.00 -7.54 -7.34
C CYS A 58 1.71 -9.05 -7.34
N HIS A 59 1.26 -9.56 -6.20
CA HIS A 59 0.85 -10.96 -6.03
C HIS A 59 -0.30 -11.09 -5.03
N CYS A 60 -0.93 -12.27 -5.00
CA CYS A 60 -1.95 -12.59 -4.01
C CYS A 60 -1.31 -13.36 -2.86
N SER A 61 -1.26 -12.74 -1.69
CA SER A 61 -0.75 -13.36 -0.46
C SER A 61 -1.52 -12.84 0.75
N LEU A 62 -1.18 -13.34 1.94
CA LEU A 62 -1.58 -12.67 3.17
C LEU A 62 -1.05 -11.23 3.18
N CYS A 63 -1.80 -10.33 3.81
CA CYS A 63 -1.40 -8.93 3.94
C CYS A 63 -0.18 -8.80 4.87
N PRO A 64 0.94 -8.25 4.40
CA PRO A 64 2.15 -8.06 5.20
C PRO A 64 1.98 -6.84 6.13
N MET A 65 1.79 -7.09 7.43
CA MET A 65 1.59 -6.04 8.44
C MET A 65 2.88 -5.28 8.81
N ASP A 66 4.04 -5.80 8.42
CA ASP A 66 5.34 -5.17 8.61
C ASP A 66 5.56 -4.00 7.63
N SER A 67 5.01 -4.09 6.41
CA SER A 67 5.20 -3.08 5.36
C SER A 67 3.91 -2.38 4.91
N SER A 68 2.74 -2.85 5.34
CA SER A 68 1.46 -2.36 4.80
C SER A 68 0.34 -2.34 5.84
N ASP A 69 -0.47 -1.30 5.80
CA ASP A 69 -1.65 -1.16 6.67
C ASP A 69 -2.81 -2.00 6.15
N CYS A 70 -3.07 -3.13 6.82
CA CYS A 70 -4.11 -4.09 6.46
C CYS A 70 -5.50 -3.60 6.88
N THR A 71 -6.07 -2.68 6.11
CA THR A 71 -7.39 -2.06 6.35
C THR A 71 -8.37 -2.33 5.21
N VAL A 72 -9.68 -2.20 5.49
CA VAL A 72 -10.72 -2.36 4.45
C VAL A 72 -10.78 -1.14 3.53
N GLN A 73 -10.65 0.06 4.10
CA GLN A 73 -10.66 1.31 3.34
C GLN A 73 -9.74 2.34 4.03
N SER A 74 -8.90 2.98 3.23
CA SER A 74 -8.00 4.05 3.66
C SER A 74 -8.38 5.38 2.97
N ILE A 75 -7.68 6.45 3.29
CA ILE A 75 -7.92 7.83 2.84
C ILE A 75 -7.62 8.00 1.32
N GLY A 76 -6.99 7.01 0.71
CA GLY A 76 -6.66 6.95 -0.72
C GLY A 76 -5.30 7.59 -1.04
N PRO A 77 -4.64 7.16 -2.14
CA PRO A 77 -3.28 7.60 -2.46
C PRO A 77 -3.20 9.07 -2.90
N ASP A 78 -4.29 9.63 -3.45
CA ASP A 78 -4.33 11.00 -3.98
C ASP A 78 -4.78 12.04 -2.94
N PHE A 79 -4.93 11.65 -1.68
CA PHE A 79 -5.38 12.55 -0.63
C PHE A 79 -4.27 13.50 -0.19
N CYS A 80 -4.55 14.80 -0.24
CA CYS A 80 -3.69 15.85 0.30
C CYS A 80 -4.48 16.71 1.29
N SER A 81 -4.00 16.82 2.53
CA SER A 81 -4.64 17.61 3.59
C SER A 81 -4.29 19.10 3.52
N ALA A 82 -3.27 19.48 2.74
CA ALA A 82 -2.92 20.87 2.54
C ALA A 82 -4.06 21.57 1.80
N ARG A 83 -4.64 22.60 2.42
CA ARG A 83 -5.55 23.51 1.71
C ARG A 83 -4.79 24.08 0.52
N ARG A 84 -5.41 24.10 -0.68
CA ARG A 84 -4.92 24.89 -1.82
C ARG A 84 -4.61 26.31 -1.31
N GLY A 85 -3.32 26.60 -1.17
CA GLY A 85 -2.87 27.72 -0.36
C GLY A 85 -1.37 27.67 -0.15
N TYR A 86 -0.63 27.40 -1.22
CA TYR A 86 0.66 28.06 -1.39
C TYR A 86 0.40 29.24 -2.33
N ALA A 87 0.76 30.44 -1.86
CA ALA A 87 0.61 31.70 -2.58
C ALA A 87 1.29 31.70 -3.94
#